data_AF-A0A5C5SX58-F1
#
_entry.id   AF-A0A5C5SX58-F1
#
_cell.length_a   1.000
_cell.length_b   1.000
_cell.length_c   1.000
_cell.angle_alpha   90.00
_cell.angle_beta   90.00
_cell.angle_gamma   90.00
#
_symmetry.space_group_name_H-M   'P 1'
#
loop_
_entity.id
_entity.type
_entity.pdbx_description
1 polymer ?
#
loop_
_entity_poly.entity_id
_entity_poly.type
_entity_poly.pdbx_seq_one_letter_code
_entity_poly.pdbx_strand_id
1 'polypeptide(L)' 'MKKGWISIIGGFILGIVISFFTLEYNGWQIIRHGRDGIAYQKINDIDINLLHNSFVIILVSCIGIYLVLYLVEKRRNRVN' A
#
# COMPACT_ATOMS: atom_id res chain seq x y z
N MET A 1 22.76 -2.02 -9.16
CA MET A 1 22.02 -2.40 -7.94
C MET A 1 21.43 -3.79 -8.13
N LYS A 2 21.47 -4.67 -7.12
CA LYS A 2 20.88 -6.02 -7.25
C LYS A 2 19.38 -5.86 -7.53
N LYS A 3 18.82 -6.58 -8.50
CA LYS A 3 17.39 -6.56 -8.88
C LYS A 3 16.41 -6.55 -7.71
N GLY A 4 16.75 -7.21 -6.60
CA GLY A 4 15.98 -7.19 -5.35
C GLY A 4 15.81 -5.79 -4.74
N TRP A 5 16.84 -4.94 -4.76
CA TRP A 5 16.73 -3.57 -4.25
C TRP A 5 15.82 -2.70 -5.11
N ILE A 6 15.89 -2.87 -6.44
CA ILE A 6 15.04 -2.12 -7.38
C ILE A 6 13.57 -2.54 -7.20
N SER A 7 13.31 -3.83 -7.03
CA SER A 7 11.95 -4.32 -6.78
C SER A 7 11.39 -3.88 -5.44
N ILE A 8 12.20 -3.83 -4.38
CA ILE A 8 11.75 -3.37 -3.06
C ILE A 8 11.42 -1.88 -3.10
N ILE A 9 12.34 -1.04 -3.57
CA ILE A 9 12.13 0.43 -3.60
C ILE A 9 11.00 0.78 -4.56
N GLY A 10 11.04 0.23 -5.78
CA GLY A 10 10.01 0.48 -6.78
C GLY A 10 8.64 -0.05 -6.35
N GLY A 11 8.60 -1.22 -5.72
CA GLY A 11 7.35 -1.83 -5.27
C GLY A 11 6.75 -1.12 -4.07
N PHE A 12 7.58 -0.62 -3.17
CA PHE A 12 7.16 0.22 -2.06
C PHE A 12 6.53 1.52 -2.54
N ILE A 13 7.22 2.27 -3.43
CA ILE A 13 6.70 3.54 -3.97
C ILE A 13 5.42 3.28 -4.76
N LEU A 14 5.42 2.31 -5.68
CA LEU A 14 4.26 1.99 -6.49
C LEU A 14 3.08 1.52 -5.63
N GLY A 15 3.34 0.67 -4.63
CA GLY A 15 2.32 0.17 -3.73
C GLY A 15 1.68 1.26 -2.88
N ILE A 16 2.45 2.24 -2.40
CA ILE A 16 1.91 3.41 -1.71
C ILE A 16 1.01 4.22 -2.65
N VAL A 17 1.46 4.48 -3.88
CA VAL A 17 0.69 5.26 -4.86
C VAL A 17 -0.64 4.57 -5.17
N ILE A 18 -0.62 3.26 -5.45
CA ILE A 18 -1.84 2.49 -5.71
C ILE A 18 -2.76 2.57 -4.48
N SER A 19 -2.22 2.29 -3.29
CA SER A 19 -2.99 2.32 -2.04
C SER A 19 -3.68 3.67 -1.83
N PHE A 20 -2.97 4.78 -2.07
CA PHE A 20 -3.52 6.12 -1.92
C PHE A 20 -4.73 6.39 -2.83
N PHE A 21 -4.71 5.90 -4.07
CA PHE A 21 -5.81 6.12 -5.01
C PHE A 21 -6.94 5.11 -4.90
N THR A 22 -6.69 3.90 -4.41
CA THR A 22 -7.69 2.82 -4.42
C THR A 22 -8.31 2.53 -3.07
N LEU A 23 -7.69 2.97 -1.96
CA LEU A 23 -8.16 2.65 -0.62
C LEU A 23 -8.81 3.86 0.05
N GLU A 24 -10.14 3.90 0.04
CA GLU A 24 -10.92 4.79 0.88
C GLU A 24 -11.40 4.04 2.11
N TYR A 25 -10.67 4.18 3.23
CA TYR A 25 -11.14 3.64 4.50
C TYR A 25 -11.32 4.75 5.53
N ASN A 26 -12.50 4.74 6.13
CA ASN A 26 -12.80 5.51 7.33
C ASN A 26 -12.79 4.50 8.47
N GLY A 27 -11.65 4.40 9.15
CA GLY A 27 -11.48 3.52 10.30
C GLY A 27 -12.50 3.78 11.39
N TRP A 28 -12.39 3.09 12.53
CA TRP A 28 -13.33 3.31 13.62
C TRP A 28 -13.31 4.76 14.09
N GLN A 29 -14.49 5.40 14.08
CA GLN A 29 -14.67 6.78 14.50
C GLN A 29 -15.37 6.78 15.85
N ILE A 30 -14.69 7.25 16.89
CA ILE A 30 -15.30 7.47 18.19
C ILE A 30 -15.86 8.89 18.20
N ILE A 31 -17.19 8.99 18.17
CA ILE A 31 -17.91 10.26 18.21
C ILE A 31 -18.46 10.47 19.63
N ARG A 32 -17.92 11.44 20.37
CA ARG A 32 -18.42 11.80 21.69
C ARG A 32 -19.46 12.90 21.58
N HIS A 33 -20.59 12.67 22.24
CA HIS A 33 -21.75 13.55 22.24
C HIS A 33 -21.90 14.23 23.60
N GLY A 34 -22.23 15.51 23.59
CA GLY A 34 -22.57 16.28 24.77
C GLY A 34 -23.93 15.87 25.33
N ARG A 35 -24.30 16.41 26.50
CA ARG A 35 -25.64 16.19 27.10
C ARG A 35 -26.78 16.72 26.23
N ASP A 36 -26.48 17.66 25.34
CA ASP A 36 -27.36 18.24 24.32
C ASP A 36 -27.44 17.39 23.04
N GLY A 37 -26.72 16.27 22.97
CA GLY A 37 -26.65 15.43 21.78
C GLY A 37 -25.76 15.99 20.66
N ILE A 38 -25.05 17.10 20.89
CA ILE A 38 -24.13 17.67 19.90
C ILE A 38 -22.80 16.93 19.98
N ALA A 39 -22.32 16.43 18.84
CA ALA A 39 -20.99 15.83 18.75
C ALA A 39 -19.93 16.92 18.95
N TYR A 40 -19.16 16.83 20.04
CA TYR A 40 -18.10 17.81 20.36
C TYR A 40 -16.69 17.25 20.11
N GLN A 41 -16.56 15.94 19.89
CA GLN A 41 -15.27 15.31 19.62
C GLN A 41 -15.43 14.13 18.66
N LYS A 42 -14.61 14.13 17.60
CA LYS A 42 -14.45 13.00 16.68
C LYS A 42 -13.00 12.53 16.74
N ILE A 43 -12.80 11.30 17.19
CA ILE A 43 -11.48 10.66 17.24
C ILE A 43 -11.46 9.58 16.18
N ASN A 44 -10.56 9.70 15.20
CA ASN A 44 -10.29 8.63 14.25
C ASN A 44 -9.25 7.70 14.87
N ASP A 45 -9.61 6.42 15.02
CA ASP A 45 -8.67 5.38 15.45
C ASP A 45 -7.86 4.86 14.25
N ILE A 46 -6.82 4.07 14.53
CA ILE A 46 -5.99 3.45 13.48
C ILE A 46 -6.85 2.53 12.63
N ASP A 47 -6.80 2.75 11.32
CA ASP A 47 -7.47 1.88 10.35
C ASP A 47 -6.60 0.67 10.02
N ILE A 48 -6.79 -0.41 10.79
CA ILE A 48 -6.06 -1.68 10.60
C ILE A 48 -6.34 -2.30 9.23
N ASN A 49 -7.53 -2.08 8.66
CA ASN A 49 -7.88 -2.59 7.34
C ASN A 49 -7.12 -1.85 6.24
N LEU A 50 -7.05 -0.51 6.34
CA LEU A 50 -6.20 0.30 5.46
C LEU A 50 -4.75 -0.14 5.54
N LEU A 51 -4.22 -0.32 6.75
CA LEU A 51 -2.84 -0.73 6.96
C LEU A 51 -2.56 -2.11 6.33
N HIS A 52 -3.40 -3.10 6.63
CA HIS A 52 -3.26 -4.44 6.12
C HIS A 52 -3.35 -4.49 4.59
N ASN A 53 -4.37 -3.85 4.00
CA ASN A 53 -4.57 -3.86 2.56
C ASN A 53 -3.47 -3.10 1.82
N SER A 54 -3.01 -1.97 2.36
CA SER A 54 -1.85 -1.25 1.80
C SER A 54 -0.59 -2.11 1.84
N PHE A 55 -0.35 -2.84 2.94
CA PHE A 55 0.78 -3.75 3.07
C PHE A 55 0.75 -4.87 2.02
N VAL A 56 -0.42 -5.48 1.80
CA VAL A 56 -0.60 -6.51 0.75
C VAL A 56 -0.31 -5.94 -0.64
N ILE A 57 -0.85 -4.75 -0.97
CA ILE A 57 -0.61 -4.09 -2.26
C ILE A 57 0.89 -3.83 -2.47
N ILE A 58 1.60 -3.36 -1.44
CA ILE A 58 3.05 -3.14 -1.49
C ILE A 58 3.79 -4.46 -1.74
N LEU A 59 3.45 -5.54 -1.04
CA LEU A 59 4.08 -6.85 -1.25
C LEU A 59 3.87 -7.35 -2.68
N VAL A 60 2.64 -7.27 -3.19
CA VAL A 60 2.31 -7.68 -4.57
C VAL A 60 3.06 -6.82 -5.58
N SER A 61 3.19 -5.51 -5.33
CA SER A 61 3.93 -4.60 -6.20
C SER A 61 5.42 -4.94 -6.24
N CYS A 62 6.04 -5.24 -5.09
CA CYS A 62 7.43 -5.70 -5.01
C CYS A 62 7.65 -6.99 -5.81
N ILE A 63 6.79 -7.99 -5.61
CA ILE A 63 6.87 -9.28 -6.34
C ILE A 63 6.66 -9.05 -7.83
N GLY A 64 5.67 -8.25 -8.23
CA GLY A 64 5.37 -7.92 -9.61
C GLY A 64 6.57 -7.29 -10.32
N ILE A 65 7.19 -6.28 -9.72
CA ILE A 65 8.38 -5.63 -10.30
C ILE A 65 9.55 -6.61 -10.37
N TYR A 66 9.77 -7.44 -9.35
CA TYR A 66 10.82 -8.45 -9.39
C TYR A 66 10.62 -9.45 -10.54
N LEU A 67 9.39 -9.94 -10.74
CA LEU A 67 9.05 -10.85 -11.83
C LEU A 67 9.23 -10.19 -13.20
N VAL A 68 8.81 -8.94 -13.37
CA VAL A 68 9.04 -8.18 -14.61
C VAL A 68 10.53 -8.07 -14.91
N LEU A 69 11.34 -7.65 -13.93
CA LEU A 69 12.79 -7.56 -14.09
C LEU A 69 13.41 -8.92 -14.43
N TYR A 70 12.97 -9.98 -13.76
CA TYR A 70 13.44 -11.35 -14.04
C TYR A 70 13.11 -11.79 -15.48
N LEU A 71 11.89 -11.52 -15.95
CA LEU A 71 11.47 -11.86 -17.31
C LEU A 71 12.24 -11.07 -18.37
N VAL A 72 12.47 -9.76 -18.13
CA VAL A 72 13.28 -8.91 -19.02
C VAL A 72 14.71 -9.42 -19.11
N GLU A 73 15.34 -9.74 -17.97
CA GLU A 73 16.70 -10.29 -17.92
C GLU A 73 16.78 -11.65 -18.64
N LYS A 74 15.80 -12.54 -18.39
CA LYS A 74 15.72 -13.84 -19.06
C LYS A 74 15.55 -13.72 -20.57
N ARG A 75 14.77 -12.75 -21.06
CA ARG A 75 14.63 -12.47 -22.50
C ARG A 75 15.93 -11.90 -23.08
N ARG A 76 16.56 -10.94 -22.41
CA ARG A 76 17.84 -10.36 -22.86
C ARG A 76 18.92 -11.43 -23.04
N ASN A 77 19.04 -12.36 -22.09
CA ASN A 77 20.04 -13.44 -22.15
C ASN A 77 19.72 -14.54 -23.19
N ARG A 78 18.54 -14.53 -23.81
CA ARG A 78 18.21 -15.41 -24.94
C ARG A 78 18.48 -14.76 -26.30
N VAL A 79 18.54 -13.43 -26.33
CA VAL A 79 18.71 -12.63 -27.56
C VAL A 79 20.18 -12.29 -27.81
N ASN A 80 20.96 -12.12 -26.74
CA ASN A 80 22.43 -12.04 -26.77
C ASN A 80 23.05 -13.41 -26.56
#